data_AF-A0A9W6WAA0-F1
#
_entry.id   AF-A0A9W6WAA0-F1
#
_cell.length_a   1.000
_cell.length_b   1.000
_cell.length_c   1.000
_cell.angle_alpha   90.00
_cell.angle_beta   90.00
_cell.angle_gamma   90.00
#
_symmetry.space_group_name_H-M   'P 1'
#
loop_
_entity.id
_entity.type
_entity.pdbx_description
1 polymer ?
#
loop_
_entity_poly.entity_id
_entity_poly.type
_entity_poly.pdbx_seq_one_letter_code
_entity_poly.pdbx_strand_id
1 'polypeptide(L)'
;MGDGGQERFGQLKGQKGASADRTPYARRAARRPARVRACDADVHTDAFPIERRTKAVPERPEIVCVCGSIRFAEQMRAANRDLTFAGIIVLAPGEAGEAGEPITGEQKAALDALHLRKIDLADRVLVVNPGGYIGESTSREIAYAQAAGKPVSFTHPA
;
A
#
# COMPACT_ATOMS: atom_id res chain seq x y z
N MET A 1 67.45 -10.20 4.25
CA MET A 1 66.84 -9.22 3.32
C MET A 1 65.48 -9.74 2.91
N GLY A 2 64.44 -8.97 3.20
CA GLY A 2 63.03 -9.33 3.03
C GLY A 2 62.20 -8.51 4.01
N ASP A 3 62.23 -7.18 3.82
CA ASP A 3 61.30 -6.19 4.38
C ASP A 3 59.86 -6.73 4.32
N GLY A 4 59.01 -6.57 5.32
CA GLY A 4 58.66 -5.28 5.93
C GLY A 4 57.29 -4.88 5.38
N GLY A 5 56.28 -4.80 6.24
CA GLY A 5 54.95 -4.32 5.83
C GLY A 5 53.76 -4.90 6.59
N GLN A 6 53.79 -4.84 7.93
CA GLN A 6 52.54 -4.74 8.68
C GLN A 6 52.03 -3.31 8.53
N GLU A 7 50.85 -3.11 7.96
CA GLU A 7 50.10 -1.87 8.16
C GLU A 7 48.62 -2.16 8.45
N ARG A 8 48.28 -1.95 9.73
CA ARG A 8 46.93 -1.71 10.23
C ARG A 8 46.49 -0.33 9.74
N PHE A 9 45.44 -0.20 8.92
CA PHE A 9 44.62 1.02 8.79
C PHE A 9 43.36 0.60 8.00
N GLY A 10 42.13 0.96 8.32
CA GLY A 10 41.60 1.80 9.37
C GLY A 10 40.12 1.49 9.52
N GLN A 11 39.67 1.61 10.76
CA GLN A 11 38.29 1.56 11.19
C GLN A 11 37.53 2.73 10.53
N LEU A 12 36.80 2.49 9.45
CA LEU A 12 35.87 3.48 8.90
C LEU A 12 34.63 3.54 9.81
N LYS A 13 34.79 4.40 10.82
CA LYS A 13 33.71 4.99 11.60
C LYS A 13 32.63 5.53 10.68
N GLY A 14 31.39 5.16 11.01
CA GLY A 14 30.25 6.07 11.06
C GLY A 14 30.04 6.98 9.85
N GLN A 15 29.30 6.48 8.86
CA GLN A 15 28.30 7.33 8.22
C GLN A 15 26.95 6.96 8.83
N LYS A 16 26.61 7.65 9.93
CA LYS A 16 25.20 7.84 10.30
C LYS A 16 24.59 8.66 9.17
N GLY A 17 24.15 7.98 8.10
CA GLY A 17 23.29 8.56 7.10
C GLY A 17 22.09 9.11 7.84
N ALA A 18 21.95 10.43 7.80
CA ALA A 18 20.86 11.17 8.42
C ALA A 18 19.56 10.40 8.21
N SER A 19 18.90 10.01 9.31
CA SER A 19 17.52 9.55 9.25
C SER A 19 16.69 10.75 8.83
N ALA A 20 16.63 10.96 7.51
CA ALA A 20 15.64 11.82 6.92
C ALA A 20 14.31 11.31 7.47
N ASP A 21 13.62 12.20 8.16
CA ASP A 21 12.24 12.03 8.57
C ASP A 21 11.42 11.70 7.31
N ARG A 22 11.25 10.40 7.04
CA ARG A 22 10.74 9.84 5.77
C ARG A 22 9.22 9.75 5.76
N THR A 23 8.54 10.57 6.56
CA THR A 23 7.08 10.55 6.66
C THR A 23 6.49 11.84 6.08
N PRO A 24 6.54 12.08 4.75
CA PRO A 24 5.87 13.25 4.17
C PRO A 24 4.34 13.20 4.33
N TYR A 25 3.79 12.04 4.75
CA TYR A 25 2.38 11.85 5.06
C TYR A 25 2.07 11.73 6.56
N ALA A 26 2.87 12.38 7.41
CA ALA A 26 2.50 12.60 8.80
C ALA A 26 1.07 13.21 8.85
N ARG A 27 0.21 12.56 9.63
CA ARG A 27 -1.23 12.80 9.73
C ARG A 27 -1.50 14.31 9.90
N ARG A 28 -1.91 15.00 8.83
CA ARG A 28 -2.51 16.32 8.97
C ARG A 28 -3.80 16.10 9.76
N ALA A 29 -3.82 16.54 11.02
CA ALA A 29 -5.03 16.57 11.82
C ALA A 29 -6.13 17.17 10.96
N ALA A 30 -7.28 16.50 10.90
CA ALA A 30 -8.42 16.93 10.10
C ALA A 30 -8.70 18.40 10.39
N ARG A 31 -8.34 19.30 9.47
CA ARG A 31 -8.87 20.66 9.51
C ARG A 31 -10.37 20.47 9.27
N ARG A 32 -11.20 20.95 10.20
CA ARG A 32 -12.65 21.02 10.04
C ARG A 32 -12.93 21.52 8.62
N PRO A 33 -13.67 20.79 7.77
CA PRO A 33 -14.03 21.35 6.48
C PRO A 33 -14.84 22.62 6.75
N ALA A 34 -14.43 23.75 6.16
CA ALA A 34 -15.32 24.87 5.99
C ALA A 34 -16.56 24.33 5.29
N ARG A 35 -17.76 24.63 5.82
CA ARG A 35 -19.04 24.15 5.27
C ARG A 35 -19.01 24.28 3.76
N VAL A 36 -18.93 23.15 3.05
CA VAL A 36 -19.15 23.13 1.60
C VAL A 36 -20.60 23.55 1.43
N ARG A 37 -20.83 24.73 0.82
CA ARG A 37 -22.16 25.07 0.33
C ARG A 37 -22.54 23.98 -0.66
N ALA A 38 -23.69 23.34 -0.43
CA ALA A 38 -24.30 22.49 -1.43
C ALA A 38 -24.41 23.31 -2.72
N CYS A 39 -23.77 22.86 -3.79
CA CYS A 39 -24.08 23.30 -5.13
C CYS A 39 -25.39 22.58 -5.50
N ASP A 40 -26.42 23.36 -5.79
CA ASP A 40 -27.73 22.86 -6.16
C ASP A 40 -27.61 21.95 -7.39
N ALA A 41 -28.22 20.77 -7.28
CA ALA A 41 -28.13 19.68 -8.22
C ALA A 41 -29.23 19.80 -9.28
N ASP A 42 -28.84 20.16 -10.50
CA ASP A 42 -29.65 19.90 -11.69
C ASP A 42 -28.92 18.90 -12.58
N VAL A 43 -29.00 17.62 -12.22
CA VAL A 43 -28.63 16.52 -13.12
C VAL A 43 -29.77 15.51 -13.09
N HIS A 44 -30.41 15.36 -14.26
CA HIS A 44 -31.55 14.48 -14.51
C HIS A 44 -31.39 13.10 -13.88
N THR A 45 -32.33 12.74 -13.01
CA THR A 45 -32.51 11.41 -12.46
C THR A 45 -33.43 10.59 -13.37
N ASP A 46 -32.86 9.78 -14.26
CA ASP A 46 -33.56 8.59 -14.71
C ASP A 46 -33.30 7.46 -13.71
N ALA A 47 -34.39 6.96 -13.14
CA ALA A 47 -34.43 6.12 -11.96
C ALA A 47 -33.94 4.68 -12.22
N PHE A 48 -32.94 4.24 -11.45
CA PHE A 48 -32.74 2.84 -11.09
C PHE A 48 -32.88 2.72 -9.57
N PRO A 49 -33.89 2.01 -9.02
CA PRO A 49 -34.08 1.94 -7.59
C PRO A 49 -33.11 0.90 -7.02
N ILE A 50 -31.92 1.35 -6.60
CA ILE A 50 -31.04 0.57 -5.73
C ILE A 50 -31.23 1.05 -4.29
N GLU A 51 -32.34 0.65 -3.67
CA GLU A 51 -32.47 0.68 -2.21
C GLU A 51 -31.54 -0.38 -1.58
N ARG A 52 -30.23 -0.09 -1.59
CA ARG A 52 -29.30 -0.74 -0.66
C ARG A 52 -28.85 0.34 0.30
N ARG A 53 -29.20 0.17 1.58
CA ARG A 53 -28.60 0.96 2.68
C ARG A 53 -27.10 0.70 2.68
N THR A 54 -26.34 1.46 1.91
CA THR A 54 -24.90 1.58 2.10
C THR A 54 -24.70 2.17 3.50
N LYS A 55 -23.80 1.58 4.29
CA LYS A 55 -23.41 2.20 5.56
C LYS A 55 -22.93 3.63 5.26
N ALA A 56 -23.36 4.60 6.06
CA ALA A 56 -22.88 5.97 5.94
C ALA A 56 -21.34 5.96 5.98
N VAL A 57 -20.72 6.49 4.92
CA VAL A 57 -19.25 6.55 4.81
C VAL A 57 -18.75 7.54 5.86
N PRO A 58 -17.76 7.18 6.70
CA PRO A 58 -17.24 8.09 7.72
C PRO A 58 -16.56 9.31 7.08
N GLU A 59 -16.50 10.43 7.81
CA GLU A 59 -15.82 11.68 7.40
C GLU A 59 -14.36 11.45 6.95
N ARG A 60 -13.70 10.46 7.54
CA ARG A 60 -12.41 9.93 7.10
C ARG A 60 -12.46 8.39 7.08
N PRO A 61 -12.63 7.78 5.91
CA PRO A 61 -12.47 6.35 5.75
C PRO A 61 -11.08 5.87 6.14
N GLU A 62 -11.00 4.65 6.68
CA GLU A 62 -9.71 3.95 6.81
C GLU A 62 -9.15 3.69 5.41
N ILE A 63 -7.84 3.84 5.24
CA ILE A 63 -7.14 3.49 4.00
C ILE A 63 -6.35 2.20 4.22
N VAL A 64 -6.63 1.16 3.42
CA VAL A 64 -5.93 -0.12 3.50
C VAL A 64 -5.21 -0.39 2.19
N CYS A 65 -3.90 -0.65 2.27
CA CYS A 65 -3.16 -1.20 1.14
C CYS A 65 -3.28 -2.71 1.15
N VAL A 66 -3.74 -3.29 0.03
CA VAL A 66 -3.79 -4.74 -0.14
C VAL A 66 -2.51 -5.16 -0.85
N CYS A 67 -1.79 -6.11 -0.24
CA CYS A 67 -0.58 -6.70 -0.77
C CYS A 67 -0.80 -8.21 -0.98
N GLY A 68 -0.11 -8.80 -1.95
CA GLY A 68 -0.24 -10.22 -2.23
C GLY A 68 0.39 -10.63 -3.56
N SER A 69 0.47 -11.93 -3.77
CA SER A 69 0.94 -12.50 -5.02
C SER A 69 -0.11 -12.32 -6.12
N ILE A 70 0.31 -11.96 -7.33
CA ILE A 70 -0.58 -11.91 -8.51
C ILE A 70 -1.26 -13.26 -8.79
N ARG A 71 -0.68 -14.37 -8.30
CA ARG A 71 -1.30 -15.72 -8.35
C ARG A 71 -2.64 -15.77 -7.61
N PHE A 72 -2.88 -14.83 -6.71
CA PHE A 72 -4.11 -14.71 -5.92
C PHE A 72 -4.88 -13.42 -6.24
N ALA A 73 -4.82 -12.97 -7.50
CA ALA A 73 -5.51 -11.76 -7.94
C ALA A 73 -7.03 -11.81 -7.66
N GLU A 74 -7.68 -12.95 -7.84
CA GLU A 74 -9.10 -13.11 -7.52
C GLU A 74 -9.41 -12.91 -6.04
N GLN A 75 -8.59 -13.48 -5.15
CA GLN A 75 -8.72 -13.31 -3.70
C GLN A 75 -8.44 -11.87 -3.28
N MET A 76 -7.48 -11.19 -3.91
CA MET A 76 -7.23 -9.76 -3.69
C MET A 76 -8.41 -8.91 -4.16
N ARG A 77 -9.04 -9.23 -5.30
CA ARG A 77 -10.26 -8.56 -5.78
C ARG A 77 -11.45 -8.79 -4.84
N ALA A 78 -11.58 -10.01 -4.31
CA ALA A 78 -12.60 -10.30 -3.30
C ALA A 78 -12.39 -9.48 -2.02
N ALA A 79 -11.16 -9.45 -1.48
CA ALA A 79 -10.83 -8.63 -0.32
C ALA A 79 -11.07 -7.13 -0.57
N ASN A 80 -10.71 -6.63 -1.76
CA ASN A 80 -10.98 -5.24 -2.16
C ASN A 80 -12.49 -4.94 -2.12
N ARG A 81 -13.31 -5.79 -2.75
CA ARG A 81 -14.76 -5.65 -2.76
C ARG A 81 -15.34 -5.63 -1.34
N ASP A 82 -14.93 -6.56 -0.49
CA ASP A 82 -15.46 -6.68 0.86
C ASP A 82 -15.08 -5.48 1.75
N LEU A 83 -13.82 -5.01 1.65
CA LEU A 83 -13.36 -3.79 2.32
C LEU A 83 -14.09 -2.55 1.82
N THR A 84 -14.30 -2.45 0.50
CA THR A 84 -15.04 -1.33 -0.11
C THR A 84 -16.48 -1.29 0.39
N PHE A 85 -17.17 -2.43 0.49
CA PHE A 85 -18.51 -2.49 1.07
C PHE A 85 -18.55 -2.18 2.57
N ALA A 86 -17.42 -2.34 3.27
CA ALA A 86 -17.27 -1.89 4.65
C ALA A 86 -17.01 -0.37 4.77
N GLY A 87 -16.89 0.37 3.66
CA GLY A 87 -16.62 1.80 3.65
C GLY A 87 -15.12 2.16 3.80
N ILE A 88 -14.23 1.24 3.44
CA ILE A 88 -12.77 1.40 3.51
C ILE A 88 -12.23 1.76 2.13
N ILE A 89 -11.29 2.70 2.06
CA ILE A 89 -10.56 3.01 0.82
C ILE A 89 -9.48 1.95 0.62
N VAL A 90 -9.50 1.28 -0.54
CA VAL A 90 -8.55 0.21 -0.84
C VAL A 90 -7.52 0.66 -1.88
N LEU A 91 -6.24 0.53 -1.53
CA LEU A 91 -5.12 0.70 -2.45
C LEU A 91 -4.66 -0.68 -2.91
N ALA A 92 -5.22 -1.16 -4.03
CA ALA A 92 -4.88 -2.45 -4.60
C ALA A 92 -3.53 -2.42 -5.35
N PRO A 93 -2.85 -3.57 -5.55
CA PRO A 93 -1.72 -3.68 -6.47
C PRO A 93 -2.11 -3.24 -7.88
N GLY A 94 -1.14 -2.76 -8.66
CA GLY A 94 -1.41 -2.49 -10.08
C GLY A 94 -1.59 -3.81 -10.82
N GLU A 95 -2.74 -4.00 -11.45
CA GLU A 95 -2.93 -5.06 -12.44
C GLU A 95 -2.36 -4.52 -13.76
N ALA A 96 -1.32 -5.16 -14.29
CA ALA A 96 -0.78 -4.79 -15.58
C ALA A 96 -1.07 -5.87 -16.61
N GLY A 97 -1.49 -5.42 -17.79
CA GLY A 97 -1.86 -6.21 -18.95
C GLY A 97 -3.35 -6.52 -19.03
N GLU A 98 -3.93 -6.34 -20.22
CA GLU A 98 -5.00 -7.23 -20.67
C GLU A 98 -4.47 -8.67 -20.60
N ALA A 99 -5.37 -9.65 -20.41
CA ALA A 99 -4.98 -11.05 -20.31
C ALA A 99 -4.15 -11.47 -21.55
N GLY A 100 -2.83 -11.57 -21.40
CA GLY A 100 -1.92 -12.02 -22.46
C GLY A 100 -0.72 -11.11 -22.76
N GLU A 101 -0.71 -9.85 -22.31
CA GLU A 101 0.45 -8.98 -22.55
C GLU A 101 1.55 -9.18 -21.48
N PRO A 102 2.78 -9.53 -21.89
CA PRO A 102 3.89 -9.67 -20.94
C PRO A 102 4.32 -8.29 -20.44
N ILE A 103 4.27 -8.11 -19.11
CA ILE A 103 4.81 -6.92 -18.44
C ILE A 103 6.34 -6.93 -18.59
N THR A 104 6.92 -5.82 -19.03
CA THR A 104 8.39 -5.69 -19.09
C THR A 104 9.00 -5.62 -17.69
N GLY A 105 10.28 -5.96 -17.57
CA GLY A 105 10.99 -5.85 -16.28
C GLY A 105 10.96 -4.43 -15.70
N GLU A 106 11.04 -3.41 -16.56
CA GLU A 106 10.95 -2.00 -16.16
C GLU A 106 9.57 -1.61 -15.65
N GLN A 107 8.51 -2.03 -16.35
CA GLN A 107 7.13 -1.82 -15.90
C GLN A 107 6.89 -2.50 -14.55
N LYS A 108 7.38 -3.74 -14.38
CA LYS A 108 7.29 -4.43 -13.09
C LYS A 108 8.00 -3.65 -11.99
N ALA A 109 9.23 -3.18 -12.22
CA ALA A 109 9.97 -2.39 -11.24
C ALA A 109 9.26 -1.08 -10.87
N ALA A 110 8.67 -0.40 -11.87
CA ALA A 110 7.88 0.80 -11.64
C ALA A 110 6.61 0.52 -10.81
N LEU A 111 5.91 -0.58 -11.08
CA LEU A 111 4.73 -1.02 -10.33
C LEU A 111 5.10 -1.40 -8.89
N ASP A 112 6.19 -2.14 -8.69
CA ASP A 112 6.71 -2.50 -7.37
C ASP A 112 6.99 -1.22 -6.56
N ALA A 113 7.70 -0.24 -7.15
CA ALA A 113 8.02 1.03 -6.50
C ALA A 113 6.77 1.86 -6.18
N LEU A 114 5.80 1.91 -7.10
CA LEU A 114 4.52 2.58 -6.88
C LEU A 114 3.74 1.94 -5.73
N HIS A 115 3.80 0.61 -5.60
CA HIS A 115 3.10 -0.09 -4.53
C HIS A 115 3.66 0.24 -3.14
N LEU A 116 4.98 0.46 -3.01
CA LEU A 116 5.56 0.97 -1.76
C LEU A 116 5.01 2.36 -1.39
N ARG A 117 4.73 3.22 -2.38
CA ARG A 117 4.09 4.52 -2.14
C ARG A 117 2.63 4.40 -1.74
N LYS A 118 1.92 3.37 -2.22
CA LYS A 118 0.57 3.05 -1.73
C LYS A 118 0.62 2.66 -0.24
N ILE A 119 1.65 1.94 0.20
CA ILE A 119 1.84 1.62 1.62
C ILE A 119 2.07 2.88 2.46
N ASP A 120 2.83 3.86 1.97
CA ASP A 120 3.06 5.14 2.67
C ASP A 120 1.72 5.85 2.99
N LEU A 121 0.78 5.81 2.04
CA LEU A 121 -0.55 6.44 2.13
C LEU A 121 -1.54 5.71 3.04
N ALA A 122 -1.39 4.39 3.20
CA ALA A 122 -2.34 3.57 3.92
C ALA A 122 -2.26 3.76 5.45
N ASP A 123 -3.38 3.60 6.14
CA ASP A 123 -3.42 3.49 7.60
C ASP A 123 -2.86 2.12 8.06
N ARG A 124 -3.10 1.05 7.30
CA ARG A 124 -2.54 -0.31 7.52
C ARG A 124 -2.42 -1.11 6.22
N VAL A 125 -1.74 -2.26 6.31
CA VAL A 125 -1.57 -3.22 5.22
C VAL A 125 -2.33 -4.52 5.50
N LEU A 126 -3.04 -5.04 4.50
CA LEU A 126 -3.61 -6.38 4.50
C LEU A 126 -2.86 -7.24 3.47
N VAL A 127 -2.26 -8.33 3.94
CA VAL A 127 -1.60 -9.32 3.10
C VAL A 127 -2.56 -10.45 2.78
N VAL A 128 -2.83 -10.67 1.50
CA VAL A 128 -3.64 -11.79 1.00
C VAL A 128 -2.70 -12.95 0.69
N ASN A 129 -2.65 -13.92 1.60
CA ASN A 129 -1.75 -15.07 1.58
C ASN A 129 -2.48 -16.42 1.72
N PRO A 130 -3.36 -16.84 0.80
CA PRO A 130 -3.98 -18.17 0.83
C PRO A 130 -2.96 -19.28 1.08
N GLY A 131 -3.22 -20.11 2.10
CA GLY A 131 -2.32 -21.19 2.50
C GLY A 131 -0.96 -20.74 3.07
N GLY A 132 -0.84 -19.48 3.51
CA GLY A 132 0.39 -18.93 4.07
C GLY A 132 1.45 -18.53 3.03
N TYR A 133 1.14 -18.59 1.73
CA TYR A 133 2.13 -18.25 0.69
C TYR A 133 2.51 -16.76 0.72
N ILE A 134 3.81 -16.49 0.83
CA ILE A 134 4.39 -15.15 0.70
C ILE A 134 5.49 -15.19 -0.38
N GLY A 135 5.32 -14.39 -1.43
CA GLY A 135 6.31 -14.24 -2.50
C GLY A 135 7.38 -13.21 -2.16
N GLU A 136 8.42 -13.10 -2.98
CA GLU A 136 9.52 -12.14 -2.77
C GLU A 136 9.03 -10.68 -2.79
N SER A 137 8.17 -10.29 -3.74
CA SER A 137 7.61 -8.92 -3.76
C SER A 137 6.82 -8.62 -2.50
N THR A 138 5.92 -9.53 -2.12
CA THR A 138 5.10 -9.40 -0.92
C THR A 138 5.95 -9.35 0.35
N SER A 139 7.04 -10.13 0.42
CA SER A 139 8.00 -10.07 1.55
C SER A 139 8.65 -8.71 1.67
N ARG A 140 9.08 -8.11 0.55
CA ARG A 140 9.64 -6.75 0.52
C ARG A 140 8.62 -5.70 0.94
N GLU A 141 7.37 -5.84 0.49
CA GLU A 141 6.25 -4.96 0.87
C GLU A 141 5.97 -5.04 2.38
N ILE A 142 5.93 -6.25 2.96
CA ILE A 142 5.76 -6.46 4.40
C ILE A 142 6.89 -5.80 5.18
N ALA A 143 8.14 -6.04 4.79
CA ALA A 143 9.31 -5.46 5.45
C ALA A 143 9.29 -3.92 5.38
N TYR A 144 8.88 -3.38 4.22
CA TYR A 144 8.73 -1.94 4.04
C TYR A 144 7.64 -1.36 4.95
N ALA A 145 6.46 -2.00 5.01
CA ALA A 145 5.36 -1.58 5.87
C ALA A 145 5.75 -1.59 7.35
N GLN A 146 6.42 -2.64 7.80
CA GLN A 146 6.93 -2.76 9.17
C GLN A 146 7.96 -1.67 9.49
N ALA A 147 8.91 -1.41 8.59
CA ALA A 147 9.88 -0.34 8.74
C ALA A 147 9.24 1.05 8.78
N ALA A 148 8.12 1.24 8.07
CA ALA A 148 7.31 2.46 8.09
C ALA A 148 6.34 2.54 9.30
N GLY A 149 6.37 1.56 10.21
CA GLY A 149 5.49 1.52 11.38
C GLY A 149 4.01 1.29 11.06
N LYS A 150 3.70 0.74 9.87
CA LYS A 150 2.33 0.43 9.46
C LYS A 150 1.93 -0.92 10.05
N PRO A 151 0.74 -1.04 10.70
CA PRO A 151 0.20 -2.33 11.09
C PRO A 151 0.03 -3.24 9.88
N VAL A 152 0.40 -4.52 10.02
CA VAL A 152 0.28 -5.54 8.97
C VAL A 152 -0.59 -6.68 9.50
N SER A 153 -1.62 -7.05 8.76
CA SER A 153 -2.48 -8.21 9.04
C SER A 153 -2.47 -9.18 7.85
N PHE A 154 -2.76 -10.46 8.11
CA PHE A 154 -2.72 -11.53 7.12
C PHE A 154 -4.09 -12.22 7.02
N THR A 155 -4.44 -12.75 5.85
CA THR A 155 -5.68 -13.54 5.69
C THR A 155 -5.53 -14.98 6.18
N HIS A 156 -4.31 -15.51 6.17
CA HIS A 156 -3.96 -16.80 6.76
C HIS A 156 -2.74 -16.65 7.67
N PRO A 157 -2.55 -17.56 8.65
CA PRO A 157 -1.31 -17.61 9.42
C PRO A 157 -0.09 -17.62 8.49
N ALA A 158 0.85 -16.72 8.77
CA ALA A 158 2.12 -16.61 8.06
C ALA A 158 3.23 -17.37 8.80
#